data_AF-A0A4Q6GNU3-F1
#
_entry.id   AF-A0A4Q6GNU3-F1
#
_cell.length_a   1.000
_cell.length_b   1.000
_cell.length_c   1.000
_cell.angle_alpha   90.00
_cell.angle_beta   90.00
_cell.angle_gamma   90.00
#
_symmetry.space_group_name_H-M   'P 1'
#
loop_
_entity.id
_entity.type
_entity.pdbx_description
1 polymer ?
#
loop_
_entity_poly.entity_id
_entity_poly.type
_entity_poly.pdbx_seq_one_letter_code
_entity_poly.pdbx_strand_id
1 'polypeptide(L)'
;MTDKRPTLSLKPKARPARAAAHDGRARPSSPAKSPQAADGAAASKPTYRPSPEREAAAARRERPERPEHAAPRGKAGLRPSHEAKVAPQHDYRPDLKADSLALALLGAANAVARVRGGTALPQALSSVFSAYDVTPQTRGAIQDIAYRSMRQLGRSETLLGLMTSKAPEPPMLGGLLSAALALLDPPQGTPAPYEAFTVVDQAVNAAASHPDFAHAKAMVNAVLRRFLRERDALVAEAIKQPLARWNYPQWWIDSTRAAYPSDWEAILAAGNTHPPLTLRVNRRRSSVDTYLKSLLDAGIEAEQVGPGAVRLAQAVNVSQIPGFHDGVVSVQD
;
A
#
# COMPACT_ATOMS: atom_id res chain seq x y z
N MET A 1 39.48 -46.78 -31.72
CA MET A 1 39.55 -46.36 -30.30
C MET A 1 38.70 -45.10 -30.15
N THR A 2 37.67 -45.03 -29.30
CA THR A 2 37.69 -45.04 -27.82
C THR A 2 38.51 -43.86 -27.27
N ASP A 3 37.97 -43.00 -26.38
CA ASP A 3 36.98 -43.32 -25.35
C ASP A 3 35.63 -42.55 -25.35
N LYS A 4 34.76 -42.88 -24.37
CA LYS A 4 33.36 -42.44 -24.25
C LYS A 4 32.95 -42.12 -22.80
N ARG A 5 32.05 -41.13 -22.66
CA ARG A 5 31.09 -40.91 -21.52
C ARG A 5 31.71 -40.47 -20.17
N PRO A 6 30.88 -40.04 -19.18
CA PRO A 6 29.41 -39.86 -19.21
C PRO A 6 28.92 -38.43 -18.88
N THR A 7 27.81 -38.02 -19.52
CA THR A 7 26.93 -36.95 -19.00
C THR A 7 25.98 -37.50 -17.93
N LEU A 8 25.82 -36.76 -16.83
CA LEU A 8 24.82 -37.07 -15.80
C LEU A 8 23.46 -36.47 -16.18
N SER A 9 22.44 -37.32 -16.29
CA SER A 9 21.05 -36.93 -16.49
C SER A 9 20.17 -37.67 -15.50
N LEU A 10 19.53 -36.92 -14.59
CA LEU A 10 18.66 -37.46 -13.54
C LEU A 10 17.19 -37.37 -13.98
N LYS A 11 16.48 -38.49 -13.96
CA LYS A 11 15.06 -38.57 -14.33
C LYS A 11 14.15 -38.07 -13.19
N PRO A 12 12.97 -37.50 -13.49
CA PRO A 12 12.03 -37.02 -12.49
C PRO A 12 11.43 -38.17 -11.64
N LYS A 13 11.13 -37.87 -10.37
CA LYS A 13 10.59 -38.82 -9.40
C LYS A 13 9.06 -38.93 -9.50
N ALA A 14 8.53 -40.15 -9.44
CA ALA A 14 7.10 -40.42 -9.63
C ALA A 14 6.21 -40.03 -8.42
N ARG A 15 4.92 -39.85 -8.70
CA ARG A 15 3.84 -39.45 -7.77
C ARG A 15 3.05 -40.69 -7.32
N PRO A 16 2.84 -40.92 -6.01
CA PRO A 16 1.97 -42.01 -5.54
C PRO A 16 0.48 -41.71 -5.75
N ALA A 17 -0.34 -42.76 -5.83
CA ALA A 17 -1.78 -42.68 -6.12
C ALA A 17 -2.66 -43.01 -4.90
N ARG A 18 -3.98 -42.86 -5.08
CA ARG A 18 -5.05 -43.09 -4.08
C ARG A 18 -5.08 -44.52 -3.50
N ALA A 19 -5.60 -44.61 -2.27
CA ALA A 19 -6.43 -45.72 -1.80
C ALA A 19 -7.79 -45.15 -1.28
N ALA A 20 -8.83 -45.97 -1.18
CA ALA A 20 -10.18 -45.59 -0.73
C ALA A 20 -10.96 -46.83 -0.21
N ALA A 21 -12.12 -46.61 0.44
CA ALA A 21 -12.94 -47.60 1.19
C ALA A 21 -12.24 -48.20 2.43
N HIS A 22 -12.89 -48.71 3.49
CA HIS A 22 -14.25 -48.65 4.07
C HIS A 22 -14.07 -49.05 5.56
N ASP A 23 -14.91 -48.76 6.58
CA ASP A 23 -16.18 -48.02 6.72
C ASP A 23 -16.19 -47.35 8.13
N GLY A 24 -17.24 -46.98 8.89
CA GLY A 24 -18.71 -47.03 8.73
C GLY A 24 -19.46 -47.47 10.00
N ARG A 25 -19.86 -46.54 10.88
CA ARG A 25 -20.94 -46.71 11.89
C ARG A 25 -21.35 -45.37 12.51
N ALA A 26 -22.53 -45.34 13.16
CA ALA A 26 -23.31 -44.13 13.40
C ALA A 26 -23.40 -43.66 14.87
N ARG A 27 -23.96 -42.45 15.04
CA ARG A 27 -24.42 -41.84 16.30
C ARG A 27 -25.46 -42.73 17.02
N PRO A 28 -25.73 -42.49 18.31
CA PRO A 28 -26.84 -41.57 18.62
C PRO A 28 -26.48 -40.46 19.63
N SER A 29 -27.46 -39.63 19.98
CA SER A 29 -27.33 -38.42 20.80
C SER A 29 -28.57 -38.21 21.67
N SER A 30 -28.42 -37.48 22.80
CA SER A 30 -29.52 -36.99 23.65
C SER A 30 -30.26 -38.10 24.45
N PRO A 31 -31.10 -37.79 25.48
CA PRO A 31 -31.63 -36.47 25.86
C PRO A 31 -31.43 -36.06 27.34
N ALA A 32 -31.87 -34.83 27.65
CA ALA A 32 -32.04 -34.35 29.02
C ALA A 32 -33.51 -34.49 29.49
N LYS A 33 -33.72 -34.74 30.79
CA LYS A 33 -34.94 -34.39 31.55
C LYS A 33 -34.78 -34.62 33.06
N SER A 34 -35.06 -33.58 33.84
CA SER A 34 -35.54 -33.66 35.24
C SER A 34 -37.08 -33.94 35.22
N PRO A 35 -37.86 -34.08 36.34
CA PRO A 35 -37.62 -33.56 37.70
C PRO A 35 -38.07 -34.43 38.92
N GLN A 36 -37.63 -34.03 40.12
CA GLN A 36 -38.28 -34.05 41.45
C GLN A 36 -37.32 -33.27 42.41
N ALA A 37 -37.73 -32.35 43.30
CA ALA A 37 -38.58 -32.46 44.49
C ALA A 37 -37.99 -33.35 45.59
N ALA A 38 -37.88 -32.94 46.86
CA ALA A 38 -37.98 -31.62 47.52
C ALA A 38 -37.32 -31.70 48.92
N ASP A 39 -36.91 -30.56 49.52
CA ASP A 39 -37.15 -30.18 50.94
C ASP A 39 -36.16 -29.16 51.55
N GLY A 40 -36.68 -28.40 52.53
CA GLY A 40 -36.02 -28.12 53.81
C GLY A 40 -34.67 -27.40 53.88
N ALA A 41 -34.69 -26.05 53.98
CA ALA A 41 -34.14 -25.32 55.16
C ALA A 41 -34.24 -23.80 54.97
N ALA A 42 -34.85 -23.09 55.92
CA ALA A 42 -34.73 -21.64 56.03
C ALA A 42 -33.59 -21.29 57.01
N ALA A 43 -32.56 -20.59 56.53
CA ALA A 43 -31.45 -20.11 57.36
C ALA A 43 -31.39 -18.57 57.33
N SER A 44 -31.51 -17.95 58.49
CA SER A 44 -31.54 -16.49 58.66
C SER A 44 -30.13 -15.88 58.60
N LYS A 45 -30.03 -14.68 58.01
CA LYS A 45 -28.78 -13.88 58.02
C LYS A 45 -28.76 -12.99 59.28
N PRO A 46 -27.64 -12.94 60.03
CA PRO A 46 -27.58 -12.16 61.27
C PRO A 46 -27.47 -10.65 61.00
N THR A 47 -28.28 -9.87 61.72
CA THR A 47 -28.23 -8.40 61.73
C THR A 47 -27.14 -7.90 62.68
N TYR A 48 -26.14 -7.18 62.14
CA TYR A 48 -25.12 -6.53 62.96
C TYR A 48 -25.70 -5.29 63.66
N ARG A 49 -25.41 -5.14 64.96
CA ARG A 49 -25.89 -4.04 65.81
C ARG A 49 -24.67 -3.41 66.51
N PRO A 50 -24.37 -2.11 66.34
CA PRO A 50 -23.23 -1.47 66.97
C PRO A 50 -23.45 -1.28 68.48
N SER A 51 -22.38 -1.41 69.28
CA SER A 51 -22.40 -1.22 70.74
C SER A 51 -22.16 0.25 71.14
N PRO A 52 -22.75 0.74 72.25
CA PRO A 52 -22.88 2.18 72.54
C PRO A 52 -21.66 2.87 73.16
N GLU A 53 -20.46 2.27 73.12
CA GLU A 53 -19.28 2.77 73.85
C GLU A 53 -18.31 3.62 72.99
N ARG A 54 -18.82 4.31 71.97
CA ARG A 54 -18.00 5.21 71.11
C ARG A 54 -18.51 6.65 70.96
N GLU A 55 -19.56 7.04 71.69
CA GLU A 55 -20.01 8.45 71.74
C GLU A 55 -19.38 9.27 72.88
N ALA A 56 -18.78 8.60 73.88
CA ALA A 56 -18.21 9.25 75.08
C ALA A 56 -16.78 9.81 74.94
N ALA A 57 -16.24 9.92 73.72
CA ALA A 57 -14.90 10.46 73.45
C ALA A 57 -14.91 11.84 72.74
N ALA A 58 -16.09 12.42 72.52
CA ALA A 58 -16.29 13.65 71.75
C ALA A 58 -16.46 14.92 72.61
N ALA A 59 -15.63 15.10 73.65
CA ALA A 59 -15.65 16.30 74.48
C ALA A 59 -14.27 16.67 75.05
N ARG A 60 -14.05 17.98 75.28
CA ARG A 60 -12.92 18.60 76.01
C ARG A 60 -11.52 18.44 75.37
N ARG A 61 -11.21 19.28 74.37
CA ARG A 61 -9.84 19.76 74.07
C ARG A 61 -9.87 21.09 73.31
N GLU A 62 -10.26 22.15 74.01
CA GLU A 62 -10.17 23.53 73.51
C GLU A 62 -8.71 23.98 73.44
N ARG A 63 -8.31 24.62 72.33
CA ARG A 63 -7.08 25.40 72.18
C ARG A 63 -7.31 26.53 71.17
N PRO A 64 -6.57 27.66 71.28
CA PRO A 64 -7.02 28.93 70.72
C PRO A 64 -6.87 29.04 69.21
N GLU A 65 -7.67 29.94 68.65
CA GLU A 65 -7.70 30.29 67.23
C GLU A 65 -6.37 30.87 66.73
N ARG A 66 -6.11 30.71 65.43
CA ARG A 66 -5.11 31.47 64.67
C ARG A 66 -5.73 31.95 63.35
N PRO A 67 -5.30 33.10 62.81
CA PRO A 67 -5.95 33.70 61.65
C PRO A 67 -5.85 32.85 60.38
N GLU A 68 -6.80 33.04 59.48
CA GLU A 68 -6.85 32.36 58.19
C GLU A 68 -5.69 32.76 57.27
N HIS A 69 -5.01 31.76 56.71
CA HIS A 69 -4.39 31.90 55.40
C HIS A 69 -4.88 30.76 54.50
N ALA A 70 -5.95 31.06 53.74
CA ALA A 70 -6.55 30.17 52.77
C ALA A 70 -5.64 29.98 51.55
N ALA A 71 -4.62 29.14 51.67
CA ALA A 71 -3.94 28.58 50.51
C ALA A 71 -4.92 27.61 49.81
N PRO A 72 -5.37 27.89 48.56
CA PRO A 72 -6.23 26.97 47.87
C PRO A 72 -5.45 25.68 47.61
N ARG A 73 -5.87 24.57 48.23
CA ARG A 73 -5.41 23.23 47.84
C ARG A 73 -5.90 22.99 46.42
N GLY A 74 -5.05 23.32 45.44
CA GLY A 74 -5.32 23.12 44.03
C GLY A 74 -5.76 21.67 43.84
N LYS A 75 -7.00 21.46 43.37
CA LYS A 75 -7.47 20.14 42.98
C LYS A 75 -6.43 19.59 42.01
N ALA A 76 -5.79 18.49 42.36
CA ALA A 76 -4.81 17.85 41.49
C ALA A 76 -5.53 17.49 40.19
N GLY A 77 -5.32 18.31 39.16
CA GLY A 77 -6.05 18.20 37.91
C GLY A 77 -5.80 16.81 37.34
N LEU A 78 -6.88 16.07 37.11
CA LEU A 78 -6.80 14.87 36.27
C LEU A 78 -6.11 15.32 34.97
N ARG A 79 -4.93 14.75 34.68
CA ARG A 79 -4.23 15.03 33.44
C ARG A 79 -5.23 14.80 32.31
N PRO A 80 -5.45 15.76 31.39
CA PRO A 80 -6.40 15.56 30.32
C PRO A 80 -6.03 14.26 29.61
N SER A 81 -7.02 13.40 29.39
CA SER A 81 -6.88 12.21 28.57
C SER A 81 -6.78 12.65 27.11
N HIS A 82 -5.66 13.27 26.76
CA HIS A 82 -5.25 13.49 25.40
C HIS A 82 -5.10 12.11 24.77
N GLU A 83 -6.11 11.73 24.00
CA GLU A 83 -6.02 10.63 23.04
C GLU A 83 -4.97 11.05 22.01
N ALA A 84 -3.71 10.76 22.33
CA ALA A 84 -2.57 11.06 21.50
C ALA A 84 -2.66 10.19 20.25
N LYS A 85 -3.30 10.73 19.20
CA LYS A 85 -3.31 10.12 17.87
C LYS A 85 -1.87 9.92 17.44
N VAL A 86 -1.41 8.67 17.54
CA VAL A 86 -0.06 8.27 17.18
C VAL A 86 0.13 8.65 15.71
N ALA A 87 1.16 9.46 15.44
CA ALA A 87 1.47 9.86 14.07
C ALA A 87 1.77 8.59 13.23
N PRO A 88 1.26 8.48 11.99
CA PRO A 88 1.47 7.28 11.18
C PRO A 88 2.97 6.98 11.03
N GLN A 89 3.35 5.72 11.21
CA GLN A 89 4.75 5.31 11.32
C GLN A 89 5.41 5.19 9.94
N HIS A 90 5.46 6.28 9.19
CA HIS A 90 5.97 6.34 7.81
C HIS A 90 7.37 5.75 7.63
N ASP A 91 8.22 5.77 8.64
CA ASP A 91 9.59 5.22 8.57
C ASP A 91 9.78 3.92 9.37
N TYR A 92 8.68 3.21 9.65
CA TYR A 92 8.69 1.85 10.18
C TYR A 92 9.38 0.88 9.20
N ARG A 93 10.39 0.15 9.69
CA ARG A 93 11.08 -0.91 8.93
C ARG A 93 10.33 -2.23 9.11
N PRO A 94 9.71 -2.80 8.04
CA PRO A 94 9.00 -4.06 8.14
C PRO A 94 9.96 -5.26 8.17
N ASP A 95 9.57 -6.32 8.88
CA ASP A 95 10.19 -7.63 8.73
C ASP A 95 9.65 -8.33 7.47
N LEU A 96 10.22 -7.94 6.32
CA LEU A 96 9.91 -8.49 5.00
C LEU A 96 11.21 -8.79 4.25
N LYS A 97 11.21 -9.83 3.41
CA LYS A 97 12.37 -10.16 2.58
C LYS A 97 12.72 -8.98 1.67
N ALA A 98 14.01 -8.65 1.60
CA ALA A 98 14.54 -7.48 0.91
C ALA A 98 14.21 -7.44 -0.59
N ASP A 99 13.91 -8.58 -1.21
CA ASP A 99 13.56 -8.79 -2.62
C ASP A 99 12.05 -9.01 -2.87
N SER A 100 11.20 -8.95 -1.83
CA SER A 100 9.78 -9.30 -1.95
C SER A 100 8.92 -8.21 -2.60
N LEU A 101 7.92 -8.65 -3.36
CA LEU A 101 6.85 -7.77 -3.85
C LEU A 101 6.07 -7.14 -2.69
N ALA A 102 5.94 -7.83 -1.54
CA ALA A 102 5.36 -7.25 -0.33
C ALA A 102 6.11 -5.99 0.14
N LEU A 103 7.45 -6.03 0.20
CA LEU A 103 8.27 -4.85 0.55
C LEU A 103 8.17 -3.76 -0.52
N ALA A 104 8.14 -4.14 -1.80
CA ALA A 104 8.01 -3.20 -2.89
C ALA A 104 6.66 -2.46 -2.90
N LEU A 105 5.56 -3.20 -2.63
CA LEU A 105 4.21 -2.66 -2.43
C LEU A 105 4.15 -1.72 -1.22
N LEU A 106 4.77 -2.07 -0.09
CA LEU A 106 4.78 -1.23 1.10
C LEU A 106 5.58 0.07 0.87
N GLY A 107 6.71 0.00 0.16
CA GLY A 107 7.49 1.17 -0.22
C GLY A 107 6.73 2.10 -1.17
N ALA A 108 6.02 1.55 -2.15
CA ALA A 108 5.15 2.32 -3.04
C ALA A 108 3.98 2.95 -2.28
N ALA A 109 3.35 2.22 -1.36
CA ALA A 109 2.27 2.71 -0.51
C ALA A 109 2.69 3.92 0.34
N ASN A 110 3.89 3.86 0.92
CA ASN A 110 4.51 4.93 1.68
C ASN A 110 4.81 6.15 0.81
N ALA A 111 5.38 5.94 -0.39
CA ALA A 111 5.64 7.00 -1.36
C ALA A 111 4.33 7.70 -1.79
N VAL A 112 3.27 6.95 -2.11
CA VAL A 112 1.93 7.50 -2.45
C VAL A 112 1.33 8.28 -1.26
N ALA A 113 1.43 7.77 -0.03
CA ALA A 113 0.95 8.48 1.16
C ALA A 113 1.71 9.80 1.39
N ARG A 114 3.05 9.81 1.24
CA ARG A 114 3.89 11.01 1.31
C ARG A 114 3.54 12.02 0.20
N VAL A 115 3.19 11.56 -1.01
CA VAL A 115 2.71 12.43 -2.10
C VAL A 115 1.34 13.03 -1.80
N ARG A 116 0.39 12.25 -1.25
CA ARG A 116 -0.89 12.78 -0.77
C ARG A 116 -0.74 13.74 0.42
N GLY A 117 0.37 13.66 1.16
CA GLY A 117 0.82 14.65 2.15
C GLY A 117 1.55 15.88 1.57
N GLY A 118 1.60 16.05 0.24
CA GLY A 118 2.21 17.22 -0.43
C GLY A 118 3.70 17.07 -0.81
N THR A 119 4.31 15.90 -0.63
CA THR A 119 5.70 15.66 -1.05
C THR A 119 5.76 15.37 -2.56
N ALA A 120 6.77 15.85 -3.29
CA ALA A 120 6.98 15.40 -4.67
C ALA A 120 7.51 13.95 -4.72
N LEU A 121 7.07 13.16 -5.71
CA LEU A 121 7.33 11.70 -5.74
C LEU A 121 8.82 11.30 -5.68
N PRO A 122 9.77 11.96 -6.38
CA PRO A 122 11.19 11.62 -6.25
C PRO A 122 11.76 11.78 -4.83
N GLN A 123 11.33 12.82 -4.11
CA GLN A 123 11.70 13.12 -2.73
C GLN A 123 11.05 12.12 -1.76
N ALA A 124 9.80 11.73 -2.02
CA ALA A 124 9.12 10.68 -1.28
C ALA A 124 9.83 9.31 -1.46
N LEU A 125 10.17 8.94 -2.70
CA LEU A 125 10.93 7.72 -3.01
C LEU A 125 12.31 7.72 -2.35
N SER A 126 13.06 8.83 -2.43
CA SER A 126 14.36 8.98 -1.76
C SER A 126 14.25 8.72 -0.25
N SER A 127 13.21 9.29 0.39
CA SER A 127 12.93 9.07 1.82
C SER A 127 12.64 7.60 2.13
N VAL A 128 11.80 6.93 1.34
CA VAL A 128 11.50 5.50 1.47
C VAL A 128 12.76 4.64 1.29
N PHE A 129 13.64 4.99 0.35
CA PHE A 129 14.88 4.25 0.10
C PHE A 129 15.84 4.33 1.29
N SER A 130 15.94 5.49 1.94
CA SER A 130 16.72 5.67 3.18
C SER A 130 16.06 4.98 4.39
N ALA A 131 14.73 5.02 4.48
CA ALA A 131 13.99 4.39 5.57
C ALA A 131 14.15 2.87 5.56
N TYR A 132 13.96 2.21 4.40
CA TYR A 132 13.84 0.74 4.31
C TYR A 132 15.15 0.00 3.97
N ASP A 133 16.27 0.71 3.78
CA ASP A 133 17.60 0.15 3.43
C ASP A 133 17.57 -0.84 2.24
N VAL A 134 16.83 -0.45 1.19
CA VAL A 134 16.51 -1.33 0.06
C VAL A 134 17.65 -1.50 -0.94
N THR A 135 17.75 -2.71 -1.49
CA THR A 135 18.68 -3.08 -2.56
C THR A 135 18.39 -2.31 -3.87
N PRO A 136 19.35 -2.20 -4.81
CA PRO A 136 19.13 -1.54 -6.10
C PRO A 136 17.92 -2.12 -6.89
N GLN A 137 17.73 -3.43 -6.85
CA GLN A 137 16.62 -4.13 -7.48
C GLN A 137 15.28 -3.71 -6.88
N THR A 138 15.19 -3.68 -5.55
CA THR A 138 13.96 -3.33 -4.82
C THR A 138 13.66 -1.83 -4.88
N ARG A 139 14.68 -0.96 -5.00
CA ARG A 139 14.47 0.46 -5.36
C ARG A 139 13.78 0.59 -6.72
N GLY A 140 14.22 -0.18 -7.72
CA GLY A 140 13.59 -0.24 -9.03
C GLY A 140 12.13 -0.71 -8.96
N ALA A 141 11.85 -1.77 -8.20
CA ALA A 141 10.48 -2.27 -8.01
C ALA A 141 9.57 -1.27 -7.28
N ILE A 142 10.03 -0.66 -6.17
CA ILE A 142 9.29 0.40 -5.46
C ILE A 142 9.00 1.57 -6.39
N GLN A 143 9.99 2.01 -7.16
CA GLN A 143 9.86 3.12 -8.10
C GLN A 143 8.83 2.82 -9.19
N ASP A 144 8.94 1.67 -9.87
CA ASP A 144 8.00 1.26 -10.92
C ASP A 144 6.56 1.18 -10.40
N ILE A 145 6.34 0.49 -9.26
CA ILE A 145 5.01 0.37 -8.64
C ILE A 145 4.47 1.75 -8.23
N ALA A 146 5.30 2.62 -7.64
CA ALA A 146 4.86 3.97 -7.24
C ALA A 146 4.49 4.85 -8.45
N TYR A 147 5.28 4.83 -9.53
CA TYR A 147 4.96 5.58 -10.76
C TYR A 147 3.75 5.00 -11.52
N ARG A 148 3.47 3.69 -11.42
CA ARG A 148 2.19 3.10 -11.89
C ARG A 148 1.03 3.58 -11.02
N SER A 149 1.18 3.49 -9.70
CA SER A 149 0.17 3.91 -8.72
C SER A 149 -0.26 5.37 -8.93
N MET A 150 0.68 6.29 -9.13
CA MET A 150 0.36 7.70 -9.39
C MET A 150 -0.32 7.92 -10.76
N ARG A 151 0.09 7.19 -11.81
CA ARG A 151 -0.54 7.22 -13.14
C ARG A 151 -1.90 6.51 -13.24
N GLN A 152 -2.36 5.89 -12.16
CA GLN A 152 -3.69 5.26 -12.07
C GLN A 152 -4.43 5.60 -10.76
N LEU A 153 -4.00 6.65 -10.06
CA LEU A 153 -4.47 6.97 -8.71
C LEU A 153 -5.98 7.28 -8.67
N GLY A 154 -6.49 8.10 -9.59
CA GLY A 154 -7.92 8.45 -9.63
C GLY A 154 -8.82 7.27 -10.00
N ARG A 155 -8.32 6.36 -10.85
CA ARG A 155 -8.99 5.09 -11.16
C ARG A 155 -9.00 4.15 -9.95
N SER A 156 -7.87 4.01 -9.27
CA SER A 156 -7.72 3.18 -8.07
C SER A 156 -8.57 3.67 -6.91
N GLU A 157 -8.60 4.99 -6.66
CA GLU A 157 -9.41 5.63 -5.62
C GLU A 157 -10.92 5.47 -5.90
N THR A 158 -11.34 5.59 -7.16
CA THR A 158 -12.73 5.35 -7.56
C THR A 158 -13.13 3.88 -7.38
N LEU A 159 -12.27 2.94 -7.79
CA LEU A 159 -12.46 1.51 -7.58
C LEU A 159 -12.57 1.17 -6.08
N LEU A 160 -11.76 1.82 -5.23
CA LEU A 160 -11.86 1.67 -3.77
C LEU A 160 -13.17 2.26 -3.22
N GLY A 161 -13.63 3.40 -3.72
CA GLY A 161 -14.94 3.98 -3.37
C GLY A 161 -16.13 3.08 -3.75
N LEU A 162 -16.04 2.34 -4.87
CA LEU A 162 -17.05 1.33 -5.26
C LEU A 162 -16.98 0.05 -4.41
N MET A 163 -15.82 -0.23 -3.80
CA MET A 163 -15.58 -1.46 -3.04
C MET A 163 -15.69 -1.31 -1.51
N THR A 164 -15.58 -0.10 -0.96
CA THR A 164 -15.50 0.17 0.48
C THR A 164 -16.50 1.25 0.91
N SER A 165 -17.04 1.13 2.13
CA SER A 165 -18.03 2.08 2.67
C SER A 165 -17.41 3.31 3.36
N LYS A 166 -16.09 3.31 3.57
CA LYS A 166 -15.27 4.40 4.12
C LYS A 166 -13.87 4.32 3.51
N ALA A 167 -13.20 5.47 3.37
CA ALA A 167 -11.82 5.52 2.93
C ALA A 167 -10.91 4.65 3.85
N PRO A 168 -9.97 3.85 3.29
CA PRO A 168 -9.00 3.12 4.09
C PRO A 168 -8.03 4.05 4.84
N GLU A 169 -8.07 3.98 6.17
CA GLU A 169 -7.14 4.68 7.07
C GLU A 169 -6.12 3.68 7.68
N PRO A 170 -4.87 4.09 7.96
CA PRO A 170 -4.24 5.38 7.62
C PRO A 170 -4.04 5.53 6.10
N PRO A 171 -3.63 6.71 5.58
CA PRO A 171 -3.50 6.94 4.13
C PRO A 171 -2.54 5.98 3.41
N MET A 172 -1.61 5.36 4.14
CA MET A 172 -0.70 4.33 3.63
C MET A 172 -1.40 2.98 3.36
N LEU A 173 -2.49 2.65 4.07
CA LEU A 173 -3.35 1.51 3.72
C LEU A 173 -4.10 1.78 2.40
N GLY A 174 -4.58 3.00 2.20
CA GLY A 174 -5.12 3.46 0.92
C GLY A 174 -4.09 3.39 -0.20
N GLY A 175 -2.87 3.87 0.05
CA GLY A 175 -1.73 3.77 -0.88
C GLY A 175 -1.38 2.33 -1.26
N LEU A 176 -1.39 1.40 -0.31
CA LEU A 176 -1.15 -0.04 -0.54
C LEU A 176 -2.23 -0.68 -1.42
N LEU A 177 -3.50 -0.34 -1.15
CA LEU A 177 -4.62 -0.81 -1.95
C LEU A 177 -4.59 -0.24 -3.38
N SER A 178 -4.27 1.05 -3.55
CA SER A 178 -4.08 1.65 -4.88
C SER A 178 -2.89 1.04 -5.63
N ALA A 179 -1.77 0.76 -4.95
CA ALA A 179 -0.61 0.11 -5.54
C ALA A 179 -0.92 -1.33 -6.00
N ALA A 180 -1.66 -2.09 -5.19
CA ALA A 180 -2.12 -3.43 -5.59
C ALA A 180 -3.10 -3.36 -6.78
N LEU A 181 -4.05 -2.42 -6.78
CA LEU A 181 -4.98 -2.25 -7.91
C LEU A 181 -4.26 -1.85 -9.21
N ALA A 182 -3.24 -0.98 -9.15
CA ALA A 182 -2.44 -0.60 -10.32
C ALA A 182 -1.62 -1.76 -10.94
N LEU A 183 -1.40 -2.85 -10.20
CA LEU A 183 -0.79 -4.08 -10.71
C LEU A 183 -1.84 -5.11 -11.20
N LEU A 184 -3.05 -5.09 -10.63
CA LEU A 184 -4.18 -5.94 -11.04
C LEU A 184 -4.99 -5.37 -12.22
N ASP A 185 -4.83 -4.08 -12.52
CA ASP A 185 -5.57 -3.37 -13.57
C ASP A 185 -4.64 -2.53 -14.47
N PRO A 186 -3.67 -3.16 -15.16
CA PRO A 186 -2.76 -2.47 -16.06
C PRO A 186 -3.52 -1.79 -17.24
N PRO A 187 -2.92 -0.79 -17.89
CA PRO A 187 -3.50 -0.18 -19.09
C PRO A 187 -3.82 -1.21 -20.17
N GLN A 188 -4.86 -0.99 -20.97
CA GLN A 188 -5.23 -1.91 -22.05
C GLN A 188 -4.06 -2.12 -23.02
N GLY A 189 -3.86 -3.37 -23.46
CA GLY A 189 -2.71 -3.78 -24.27
C GLY A 189 -1.40 -3.99 -23.49
N THR A 190 -1.32 -3.58 -22.21
CA THR A 190 -0.15 -3.84 -21.36
C THR A 190 -0.32 -5.16 -20.60
N PRO A 191 0.65 -6.10 -20.64
CA PRO A 191 0.58 -7.32 -19.83
C PRO A 191 0.70 -6.99 -18.33
N ALA A 192 0.04 -7.80 -17.48
CA ALA A 192 0.20 -7.68 -16.04
C ALA A 192 1.64 -8.06 -15.63
N PRO A 193 2.34 -7.25 -14.81
CA PRO A 193 3.72 -7.51 -14.42
C PRO A 193 3.87 -8.67 -13.41
N TYR A 194 2.76 -9.06 -12.76
CA TYR A 194 2.72 -10.12 -11.76
C TYR A 194 1.41 -10.90 -11.85
N GLU A 195 1.44 -12.18 -11.48
CA GLU A 195 0.26 -13.01 -11.33
C GLU A 195 -0.73 -12.44 -10.30
N ALA A 196 -2.02 -12.43 -10.64
CA ALA A 196 -3.05 -11.76 -9.85
C ALA A 196 -3.16 -12.30 -8.41
N PHE A 197 -3.02 -13.62 -8.22
CA PHE A 197 -3.01 -14.24 -6.89
C PHE A 197 -1.76 -13.84 -6.07
N THR A 198 -0.62 -13.64 -6.74
CA THR A 198 0.64 -13.19 -6.11
C THR A 198 0.52 -11.75 -5.64
N VAL A 199 -0.08 -10.84 -6.42
CA VAL A 199 -0.33 -9.46 -5.97
C VAL A 199 -1.25 -9.43 -4.74
N VAL A 200 -2.31 -10.25 -4.72
CA VAL A 200 -3.21 -10.35 -3.56
C VAL A 200 -2.48 -10.87 -2.32
N ASP A 201 -1.74 -11.97 -2.43
CA ASP A 201 -0.94 -12.52 -1.31
C ASP A 201 0.07 -11.49 -0.79
N GLN A 202 0.85 -10.88 -1.68
CA GLN A 202 1.91 -9.96 -1.31
C GLN A 202 1.38 -8.65 -0.75
N ALA A 203 0.22 -8.16 -1.19
CA ALA A 203 -0.46 -7.02 -0.58
C ALA A 203 -1.00 -7.35 0.83
N VAL A 204 -1.49 -8.58 1.04
CA VAL A 204 -1.95 -9.05 2.37
C VAL A 204 -0.77 -9.23 3.33
N ASN A 205 0.37 -9.73 2.85
CA ASN A 205 1.60 -9.86 3.61
C ASN A 205 2.22 -8.48 3.94
N ALA A 206 2.23 -7.56 2.97
CA ALA A 206 2.60 -6.15 3.20
C ALA A 206 1.72 -5.51 4.29
N ALA A 207 0.39 -5.65 4.18
CA ALA A 207 -0.55 -5.16 5.17
C ALA A 207 -0.28 -5.75 6.56
N ALA A 208 -0.07 -7.07 6.65
CA ALA A 208 0.22 -7.78 7.89
C ALA A 208 1.54 -7.35 8.57
N SER A 209 2.51 -6.84 7.80
CA SER A 209 3.83 -6.45 8.30
C SER A 209 3.86 -5.09 9.03
N HIS A 210 2.88 -4.21 8.80
CA HIS A 210 2.93 -2.82 9.27
C HIS A 210 2.01 -2.61 10.49
N PRO A 211 2.51 -2.10 11.64
CA PRO A 211 1.75 -2.04 12.89
C PRO A 211 0.41 -1.29 12.75
N ASP A 212 0.42 -0.12 12.11
CA ASP A 212 -0.75 0.75 11.99
C ASP A 212 -1.93 0.13 11.23
N PHE A 213 -1.72 -0.92 10.42
CA PHE A 213 -2.77 -1.56 9.60
C PHE A 213 -2.68 -3.09 9.47
N ALA A 214 -1.87 -3.77 10.27
CA ALA A 214 -1.83 -5.24 10.34
C ALA A 214 -3.19 -5.88 10.66
N HIS A 215 -4.03 -5.17 11.42
CA HIS A 215 -5.41 -5.55 11.71
C HIS A 215 -6.31 -5.55 10.45
N ALA A 216 -6.00 -4.73 9.44
CA ALA A 216 -6.78 -4.59 8.21
C ALA A 216 -6.43 -5.61 7.12
N LYS A 217 -5.45 -6.52 7.34
CA LYS A 217 -5.02 -7.52 6.32
C LYS A 217 -6.17 -8.37 5.75
N ALA A 218 -7.19 -8.66 6.57
CA ALA A 218 -8.39 -9.37 6.13
C ALA A 218 -9.28 -8.53 5.19
N MET A 219 -9.36 -7.22 5.41
CA MET A 219 -10.06 -6.28 4.54
C MET A 219 -9.30 -6.11 3.21
N VAL A 220 -7.97 -6.01 3.23
CA VAL A 220 -7.13 -5.99 2.00
C VAL A 220 -7.38 -7.24 1.15
N ASN A 221 -7.35 -8.41 1.77
CA ASN A 221 -7.67 -9.68 1.10
C ASN A 221 -9.10 -9.69 0.52
N ALA A 222 -10.09 -9.19 1.27
CA ALA A 222 -11.48 -9.16 0.82
C ALA A 222 -11.71 -8.19 -0.35
N VAL A 223 -11.15 -6.98 -0.29
CA VAL A 223 -11.26 -5.95 -1.34
C VAL A 223 -10.57 -6.41 -2.63
N LEU A 224 -9.33 -6.89 -2.56
CA LEU A 224 -8.62 -7.31 -3.78
C LEU A 224 -9.22 -8.59 -4.39
N ARG A 225 -9.71 -9.54 -3.57
CA ARG A 225 -10.47 -10.70 -4.09
C ARG A 225 -11.86 -10.31 -4.61
N ARG A 226 -12.47 -9.23 -4.11
CA ARG A 226 -13.70 -8.66 -4.68
C ARG A 226 -13.41 -8.10 -6.06
N PHE A 227 -12.36 -7.28 -6.19
CA PHE A 227 -11.90 -6.75 -7.47
C PHE A 227 -11.68 -7.86 -8.51
N LEU A 228 -10.96 -8.93 -8.17
CA LEU A 228 -10.69 -10.02 -9.14
C LEU A 228 -11.93 -10.79 -9.62
N ARG A 229 -13.01 -10.88 -8.83
CA ARG A 229 -14.27 -11.51 -9.27
C ARG A 229 -15.15 -10.59 -10.08
N GLU A 230 -15.17 -9.31 -9.71
CA GLU A 230 -16.14 -8.32 -10.19
C GLU A 230 -15.47 -7.31 -11.15
N ARG A 231 -14.24 -7.60 -11.60
CA ARG A 231 -13.31 -6.66 -12.26
C ARG A 231 -13.99 -5.86 -13.36
N ASP A 232 -14.53 -6.54 -14.36
CA ASP A 232 -14.94 -5.86 -15.59
C ASP A 232 -16.21 -5.01 -15.36
N ALA A 233 -17.06 -5.41 -14.41
CA ALA A 233 -18.19 -4.60 -13.95
C ALA A 233 -17.74 -3.39 -13.11
N LEU A 234 -16.79 -3.58 -12.17
CA LEU A 234 -16.23 -2.49 -11.35
C LEU A 234 -15.45 -1.48 -12.20
N VAL A 235 -14.70 -1.94 -13.20
CA VAL A 235 -14.01 -1.09 -14.18
C VAL A 235 -15.01 -0.34 -15.07
N ALA A 236 -16.04 -1.01 -15.60
CA ALA A 236 -17.08 -0.39 -16.42
C ALA A 236 -17.92 0.64 -15.65
N GLU A 237 -18.10 0.46 -14.33
CA GLU A 237 -18.70 1.47 -13.46
C GLU A 237 -17.73 2.63 -13.17
N ALA A 238 -16.48 2.32 -12.83
CA ALA A 238 -15.47 3.34 -12.50
C ALA A 238 -15.25 4.32 -13.66
N ILE A 239 -15.11 3.86 -14.91
CA ILE A 239 -14.86 4.75 -16.06
C ILE A 239 -16.01 5.70 -16.42
N LYS A 240 -17.16 5.62 -15.74
CA LYS A 240 -18.23 6.64 -15.81
C LYS A 240 -17.86 7.89 -15.01
N GLN A 241 -17.02 7.75 -13.99
CA GLN A 241 -16.56 8.84 -13.14
C GLN A 241 -15.38 9.57 -13.81
N PRO A 242 -15.41 10.92 -13.95
CA PRO A 242 -14.33 11.65 -14.62
C PRO A 242 -12.93 11.41 -14.02
N LEU A 243 -12.85 11.29 -12.69
CA LEU A 243 -11.61 11.01 -11.95
C LEU A 243 -10.95 9.69 -12.39
N ALA A 244 -11.74 8.65 -12.68
CA ALA A 244 -11.23 7.35 -13.10
C ALA A 244 -11.06 7.21 -14.62
N ARG A 245 -11.89 7.90 -15.41
CA ARG A 245 -11.77 7.95 -16.87
C ARG A 245 -10.51 8.70 -17.30
N TRP A 246 -10.21 9.82 -16.65
CA TRP A 246 -9.14 10.74 -17.04
C TRP A 246 -7.92 10.70 -16.12
N ASN A 247 -8.01 10.14 -14.92
CA ASN A 247 -6.93 10.16 -13.92
C ASN A 247 -6.44 11.57 -13.51
N TYR A 248 -7.27 12.60 -13.69
CA TYR A 248 -7.03 13.96 -13.22
C TYR A 248 -8.07 14.37 -12.16
N PRO A 249 -7.73 15.26 -11.21
CA PRO A 249 -8.71 15.82 -10.29
C PRO A 249 -9.71 16.69 -11.04
N GLN A 250 -10.96 16.75 -10.57
CA GLN A 250 -12.08 17.41 -11.26
C GLN A 250 -11.76 18.86 -11.69
N TRP A 251 -11.13 19.65 -10.80
CA TRP A 251 -10.75 21.04 -11.07
C TRP A 251 -9.78 21.17 -12.26
N TRP A 252 -8.89 20.21 -12.48
CA TRP A 252 -7.98 20.21 -13.63
C TRP A 252 -8.73 19.87 -14.91
N ILE A 253 -9.61 18.85 -14.87
CA ILE A 253 -10.46 18.47 -16.01
C ILE A 253 -11.28 19.67 -16.50
N ASP A 254 -11.92 20.39 -15.58
CA ASP A 254 -12.74 21.56 -15.92
C ASP A 254 -11.89 22.76 -16.35
N SER A 255 -10.69 22.94 -15.79
CA SER A 255 -9.73 23.97 -16.25
C SER A 255 -9.23 23.70 -17.68
N THR A 256 -8.87 22.45 -18.00
CA THR A 256 -8.46 22.07 -19.36
C THR A 256 -9.63 22.22 -20.34
N ARG A 257 -10.86 21.85 -19.95
CA ARG A 257 -12.06 22.05 -20.78
C ARG A 257 -12.35 23.53 -21.04
N ALA A 258 -12.17 24.40 -20.03
CA ALA A 258 -12.38 25.84 -20.20
C ALA A 258 -11.32 26.49 -21.11
N ALA A 259 -10.06 26.06 -21.00
CA ALA A 259 -8.96 26.58 -21.81
C ALA A 259 -8.93 26.02 -23.25
N TYR A 260 -9.35 24.77 -23.46
CA TYR A 260 -9.29 24.06 -24.74
C TYR A 260 -10.61 23.31 -25.04
N PRO A 261 -11.72 24.01 -25.33
CA PRO A 261 -13.05 23.40 -25.43
C PRO A 261 -13.18 22.28 -26.47
N SER A 262 -12.42 22.35 -27.56
CA SER A 262 -12.39 21.33 -28.63
C SER A 262 -11.46 20.15 -28.31
N ASP A 263 -10.35 20.41 -27.61
CA ASP A 263 -9.19 19.51 -27.58
C ASP A 263 -8.90 18.90 -26.20
N TRP A 264 -9.64 19.29 -25.15
CA TRP A 264 -9.37 18.86 -23.77
C TRP A 264 -9.34 17.33 -23.60
N GLU A 265 -10.23 16.58 -24.24
CA GLU A 265 -10.20 15.11 -24.19
C GLU A 265 -8.89 14.54 -24.78
N ALA A 266 -8.38 15.14 -25.86
CA ALA A 266 -7.11 14.74 -26.48
C ALA A 266 -5.89 15.14 -25.62
N ILE A 267 -5.92 16.32 -24.98
CA ILE A 267 -4.87 16.78 -24.06
C ILE A 267 -4.78 15.87 -22.84
N LEU A 268 -5.92 15.53 -22.21
CA LEU A 268 -5.94 14.62 -21.07
C LEU A 268 -5.62 13.17 -21.48
N ALA A 269 -5.97 12.73 -22.69
CA ALA A 269 -5.54 11.43 -23.20
C ALA A 269 -4.01 11.38 -23.43
N ALA A 270 -3.44 12.41 -24.07
CA ALA A 270 -2.00 12.50 -24.33
C ALA A 270 -1.18 12.49 -23.03
N GLY A 271 -1.60 13.26 -22.03
CA GLY A 271 -0.93 13.32 -20.72
C GLY A 271 -1.00 12.02 -19.89
N ASN A 272 -1.84 11.06 -20.26
CA ASN A 272 -1.89 9.70 -19.69
C ASN A 272 -1.07 8.66 -20.48
N THR A 273 -0.49 9.02 -21.63
CA THR A 273 0.40 8.12 -22.39
C THR A 273 1.75 7.93 -21.67
N HIS A 274 2.54 6.94 -22.09
CA HIS A 274 3.90 6.81 -21.57
C HIS A 274 4.78 7.93 -22.17
N PRO A 275 5.46 8.75 -21.36
CA PRO A 275 6.28 9.84 -21.88
C PRO A 275 7.44 9.30 -22.72
N PRO A 276 7.76 9.88 -23.89
CA PRO A 276 8.91 9.48 -24.68
C PRO A 276 10.22 9.80 -23.95
N LEU A 277 11.28 9.03 -24.24
CA LEU A 277 12.63 9.39 -23.79
C LEU A 277 13.35 10.17 -24.90
N THR A 278 13.21 11.49 -24.85
CA THR A 278 13.85 12.42 -25.79
C THR A 278 15.25 12.82 -25.29
N LEU A 279 16.21 12.82 -26.22
CA LEU A 279 17.61 13.15 -26.00
C LEU A 279 18.01 14.33 -26.89
N ARG A 280 18.65 15.34 -26.31
CA ARG A 280 19.33 16.40 -27.07
C ARG A 280 20.78 16.03 -27.34
N VAL A 281 21.17 16.00 -28.62
CA VAL A 281 22.55 15.77 -29.07
C VAL A 281 23.40 17.02 -28.88
N ASN A 282 24.54 16.88 -28.20
CA ASN A 282 25.51 17.94 -28.04
C ASN A 282 26.27 18.16 -29.36
N ARG A 283 25.84 19.18 -30.13
CA ARG A 283 26.44 19.55 -31.42
C ARG A 283 27.91 19.99 -31.36
N ARG A 284 28.52 20.09 -30.17
CA ARG A 284 29.98 20.27 -29.98
C ARG A 284 30.76 18.94 -29.89
N ARG A 285 30.07 17.79 -29.83
CA ARG A 285 30.66 16.44 -29.71
C ARG A 285 30.17 15.45 -30.78
N SER A 286 28.96 15.60 -31.33
CA SER A 286 28.45 14.74 -32.41
C SER A 286 27.41 15.46 -33.29
N SER A 287 27.11 14.90 -34.47
CA SER A 287 25.91 15.22 -35.25
C SER A 287 24.75 14.29 -34.88
N VAL A 288 23.52 14.63 -35.30
CA VAL A 288 22.36 13.73 -35.10
C VAL A 288 22.55 12.43 -35.89
N ASP A 289 23.00 12.50 -37.14
CA ASP A 289 23.16 11.31 -38.01
C ASP A 289 24.22 10.33 -37.49
N THR A 290 25.32 10.85 -36.94
CA THR A 290 26.36 10.04 -36.32
C THR A 290 25.88 9.45 -34.99
N TYR A 291 25.07 10.20 -34.22
CA TYR A 291 24.54 9.71 -32.96
C TYR A 291 23.45 8.65 -33.14
N LEU A 292 22.56 8.79 -34.14
CA LEU A 292 21.57 7.77 -34.50
C LEU A 292 22.24 6.44 -34.90
N LYS A 293 23.37 6.50 -35.64
CA LYS A 293 24.18 5.32 -35.93
C LYS A 293 24.74 4.69 -34.65
N SER A 294 25.34 5.50 -33.77
CA SER A 294 25.84 5.02 -32.47
C SER A 294 24.78 4.43 -31.55
N LEU A 295 23.50 4.79 -31.71
CA LEU A 295 22.38 4.14 -31.02
C LEU A 295 22.02 2.80 -31.68
N LEU A 296 21.91 2.77 -33.02
CA LEU A 296 21.61 1.57 -33.79
C LEU A 296 22.70 0.48 -33.61
N ASP A 297 23.98 0.88 -33.61
CA ASP A 297 25.14 0.02 -33.34
C ASP A 297 25.11 -0.56 -31.91
N ALA A 298 24.45 0.13 -30.97
CA ALA A 298 24.21 -0.33 -29.60
C ALA A 298 22.89 -1.11 -29.45
N GLY A 299 22.15 -1.37 -30.53
CA GLY A 299 20.85 -2.05 -30.51
C GLY A 299 19.68 -1.20 -29.98
N ILE A 300 19.83 0.13 -29.96
CA ILE A 300 18.83 1.07 -29.47
C ILE A 300 18.13 1.74 -30.66
N GLU A 301 16.88 1.35 -30.91
CA GLU A 301 16.05 2.01 -31.94
C GLU A 301 15.68 3.45 -31.53
N ALA A 302 15.88 4.39 -32.46
CA ALA A 302 15.62 5.81 -32.24
C ALA A 302 15.40 6.56 -33.56
N GLU A 303 14.70 7.70 -33.47
CA GLU A 303 14.37 8.57 -34.61
C GLU A 303 14.73 10.05 -34.32
N GLN A 304 14.95 10.85 -35.36
CA GLN A 304 15.10 12.30 -35.20
C GLN A 304 13.74 12.97 -35.09
N VAL A 305 13.52 13.72 -33.99
CA VAL A 305 12.28 14.50 -33.75
C VAL A 305 12.50 16.01 -33.81
N GLY A 306 13.74 16.48 -34.00
CA GLY A 306 14.05 17.90 -34.18
C GLY A 306 15.51 18.19 -34.53
N PRO A 307 15.90 19.47 -34.72
CA PRO A 307 17.22 19.88 -35.25
C PRO A 307 18.45 19.44 -34.43
N GLY A 308 18.24 18.97 -33.21
CA GLY A 308 19.24 18.33 -32.36
C GLY A 308 18.60 17.34 -31.38
N ALA A 309 17.40 16.84 -31.67
CA ALA A 309 16.59 16.04 -30.76
C ALA A 309 16.30 14.65 -31.35
N VAL A 310 16.54 13.62 -30.55
CA VAL A 310 16.41 12.20 -30.90
C VAL A 310 15.49 11.53 -29.87
N ARG A 311 14.43 10.87 -30.33
CA ARG A 311 13.51 10.09 -29.48
C ARG A 311 13.89 8.63 -29.56
N LEU A 312 14.09 7.98 -28.40
CA LEU A 312 14.25 6.53 -28.36
C LEU A 312 12.88 5.85 -28.51
N ALA A 313 12.82 4.74 -29.25
CA ALA A 313 11.60 3.92 -29.37
C ALA A 313 11.23 3.23 -28.04
N GLN A 314 12.24 2.89 -27.23
CA GLN A 314 12.07 2.39 -25.86
C GLN A 314 12.93 3.21 -24.89
N ALA A 315 12.34 3.60 -23.75
CA ALA A 315 13.08 4.24 -22.67
C ALA A 315 14.03 3.23 -21.98
N VAL A 316 15.31 3.59 -21.87
CA VAL A 316 16.37 2.80 -21.21
C VAL A 316 16.99 3.59 -20.05
N ASN A 317 17.80 2.95 -19.20
CA ASN A 317 18.52 3.67 -18.15
C ASN A 317 19.57 4.60 -18.78
N VAL A 318 19.73 5.82 -18.25
CA VAL A 318 20.68 6.81 -18.78
C VAL A 318 22.14 6.31 -18.76
N SER A 319 22.50 5.37 -17.87
CA SER A 319 23.81 4.72 -17.88
C SER A 319 24.03 3.71 -19.02
N GLN A 320 22.97 3.32 -19.72
CA GLN A 320 23.00 2.46 -20.92
C GLN A 320 23.02 3.28 -22.22
N ILE A 321 22.86 4.62 -22.13
CA ILE A 321 22.81 5.50 -23.30
C ILE A 321 24.26 5.86 -23.72
N PRO A 322 24.69 5.52 -24.95
CA PRO A 322 26.04 5.80 -25.45
C PRO A 322 26.46 7.27 -25.26
N GLY A 323 27.62 7.49 -24.65
CA GLY A 323 28.18 8.83 -24.47
C GLY A 323 27.39 9.78 -23.55
N PHE A 324 26.39 9.29 -22.79
CA PHE A 324 25.63 10.12 -21.85
C PHE A 324 26.51 10.73 -20.76
N HIS A 325 27.33 9.91 -20.09
CA HIS A 325 28.28 10.38 -19.07
C HIS A 325 29.42 11.24 -19.68
N ASP A 326 29.73 11.03 -20.96
CA ASP A 326 30.67 11.87 -21.73
C ASP A 326 30.03 13.17 -22.26
N GLY A 327 28.77 13.46 -21.92
CA GLY A 327 28.07 14.67 -22.36
C GLY A 327 27.89 14.78 -23.88
N VAL A 328 27.87 13.66 -24.59
CA VAL A 328 27.48 13.60 -26.02
C VAL A 328 25.98 13.86 -26.19
N VAL A 329 25.19 13.49 -25.18
CA VAL A 329 23.75 13.78 -25.08
C VAL A 329 23.35 14.24 -23.69
N SER A 330 22.15 14.82 -23.60
CA SER A 330 21.43 15.05 -22.35
C SER A 330 19.95 14.69 -22.54
N VAL A 331 19.30 14.05 -21.56
CA VAL A 331 17.83 13.89 -21.58
C VAL A 331 17.19 15.29 -21.55
N GLN A 332 16.34 15.55 -22.52
CA GLN A 332 15.56 16.78 -22.65
C GLN A 332 14.37 16.50 -23.57
N ASP A 333 13.19 16.92 -23.12
CA ASP A 333 11.96 17.05 -23.93
C ASP A 333 12.05 18.30 -24.84
#